data_AF-D1W7J3-F1
#
_entry.id   AF-D1W7J3-F1
#
_cell.length_a   1.000
_cell.length_b   1.000
_cell.length_c   1.000
_cell.angle_alpha   90.00
_cell.angle_beta   90.00
_cell.angle_gamma   90.00
#
_symmetry.space_group_name_H-M   'P 1'
#
loop_
_entity.id
_entity.type
_entity.pdbx_description
1 polymer ?
#
loop_
_entity_poly.entity_id
_entity_poly.type
_entity_poly.pdbx_seq_one_letter_code
_entity_poly.pdbx_strand_id
1 'polypeptide(L)'
;MKHQFYLLPFVVFYLLMSGCSIKRSDTEEVTNDTIVCKKKIQDHLVRYCTYEYFIINKGDTSSYSFICRSQSAYPHDCNMEIVNWPRYKQYLIPKDTIISCYEPNYKDFLKEMDLCLNVALNEKDSINLKYIVFRLVNCTDIAIETSNLFYKMRRKDLTHQNILDALQKTSLKEDFNRILKKYNLHIANENCYEEIYLVKKSDFLNISNYSNKKEVPDSILDVNVSLNIAHM
;
A
#
# COMPACT_ATOMS: atom_id res chain seq x y z
N MET A 1 15.46 -30.38 -58.76
CA MET A 1 16.31 -29.21 -59.10
C MET A 1 15.66 -27.95 -58.53
N LYS A 2 16.45 -27.21 -57.74
CA LYS A 2 16.25 -25.83 -57.28
C LYS A 2 15.12 -25.56 -56.28
N HIS A 3 15.48 -25.71 -55.01
CA HIS A 3 15.02 -24.84 -53.93
C HIS A 3 15.23 -23.37 -54.30
N GLN A 4 14.23 -22.53 -54.03
CA GLN A 4 14.42 -21.10 -53.81
C GLN A 4 13.80 -20.74 -52.47
N PHE A 5 14.68 -20.62 -51.48
CA PHE A 5 14.44 -19.93 -50.23
C PHE A 5 14.39 -18.44 -50.52
N TYR A 6 13.26 -17.80 -50.23
CA TYR A 6 13.19 -16.35 -50.14
C TYR A 6 13.50 -15.97 -48.69
N LEU A 7 14.77 -15.65 -48.45
CA LEU A 7 15.24 -14.89 -47.29
C LEU A 7 14.70 -13.46 -47.43
N LEU A 8 13.61 -13.15 -46.73
CA LEU A 8 13.22 -11.77 -46.47
C LEU A 8 14.04 -11.26 -45.27
N PRO A 9 14.71 -10.11 -45.41
CA PRO A 9 15.70 -9.65 -44.45
C PRO A 9 15.03 -9.25 -43.13
N PHE A 10 15.70 -9.61 -42.04
CA PHE A 10 15.57 -9.02 -40.72
C PHE A 10 15.44 -7.48 -40.83
N VAL A 11 14.24 -6.96 -40.66
CA VAL A 11 14.03 -5.56 -40.30
C VAL A 11 13.75 -5.55 -38.80
N VAL A 12 14.83 -5.42 -38.04
CA VAL A 12 14.79 -5.11 -36.61
C VAL A 12 14.24 -3.69 -36.50
N PHE A 13 12.94 -3.56 -36.23
CA PHE A 13 12.39 -2.30 -35.75
C PHE A 13 12.83 -2.11 -34.29
N TYR A 14 14.04 -1.56 -34.13
CA TYR A 14 14.41 -0.83 -32.92
C TYR A 14 13.47 0.37 -32.81
N LEU A 15 12.35 0.22 -32.11
CA LEU A 15 11.62 1.35 -31.52
C LEU A 15 12.41 1.83 -30.29
N LEU A 16 13.57 2.43 -30.58
CA LEU A 16 14.22 3.36 -29.69
C LEU A 16 13.54 4.72 -29.90
N MET A 17 13.16 5.35 -28.78
CA MET A 17 12.91 6.78 -28.67
C MET A 17 11.61 7.32 -29.28
N SER A 18 10.47 6.88 -28.73
CA SER A 18 9.45 7.87 -28.36
C SER A 18 9.57 8.11 -26.86
N GLY A 19 10.48 9.01 -26.50
CA GLY A 19 10.52 9.61 -25.19
C GLY A 19 9.20 10.34 -24.96
N CYS A 20 8.24 9.64 -24.37
CA CYS A 20 7.18 10.31 -23.63
C CYS A 20 7.88 10.95 -22.44
N SER A 21 8.24 12.23 -22.61
CA SER A 21 8.50 13.12 -21.49
C SER A 21 7.39 12.87 -20.47
N ILE A 22 7.75 12.27 -19.34
CA ILE A 22 6.92 12.32 -18.14
C ILE A 22 6.72 13.81 -17.91
N LYS A 23 5.52 14.31 -18.19
CA LYS A 23 5.14 15.66 -17.81
C LYS A 23 5.20 15.68 -16.29
N ARG A 24 6.26 16.31 -15.79
CA ARG A 24 6.47 16.70 -14.39
C ARG A 24 5.16 17.35 -13.93
N SER A 25 4.42 16.65 -13.08
CA SER A 25 3.14 17.14 -12.59
C SER A 25 3.38 18.25 -11.57
N ASP A 26 2.60 19.31 -11.67
CA ASP A 26 2.68 20.50 -10.84
C ASP A 26 2.41 20.21 -9.36
N THR A 27 3.48 20.04 -8.58
CA THR A 27 3.70 20.63 -7.23
C THR A 27 5.07 20.20 -6.72
N GLU A 28 6.06 21.08 -6.85
CA GLU A 28 7.40 20.91 -6.28
C GLU A 28 7.53 21.72 -5.00
N GLU A 29 7.50 21.04 -3.86
CA GLU A 29 8.15 21.53 -2.64
C GLU A 29 9.50 20.78 -2.51
N VAL A 30 10.52 21.28 -3.22
CA VAL A 30 11.89 20.77 -3.15
C VAL A 30 12.56 21.30 -1.90
N THR A 31 12.32 20.65 -0.76
CA THR A 31 13.23 20.69 0.38
C THR A 31 13.22 19.34 1.11
N ASN A 32 13.99 18.38 0.61
CA ASN A 32 14.53 17.16 1.25
C ASN A 32 14.67 16.04 0.20
N ASP A 33 15.56 15.08 0.41
CA ASP A 33 15.74 13.88 -0.44
C ASP A 33 14.47 13.00 -0.60
N THR A 34 13.34 13.40 0.00
CA THR A 34 12.05 12.71 -0.02
C THR A 34 11.02 13.56 -0.75
N ILE A 35 10.39 12.98 -1.77
CA ILE A 35 9.37 13.60 -2.62
C ILE A 35 8.07 12.81 -2.46
N VAL A 36 6.97 13.52 -2.22
CA VAL A 36 5.62 12.95 -2.31
C VAL A 36 5.14 13.07 -3.75
N CYS A 37 4.87 11.94 -4.38
CA CYS A 37 4.34 11.88 -5.73
C CYS A 37 2.82 11.72 -5.69
N LYS A 38 2.12 12.39 -6.60
CA LYS A 38 0.70 12.23 -6.85
C LYS A 38 0.47 11.83 -8.29
N LYS A 39 -0.30 10.78 -8.53
CA LYS A 39 -0.63 10.30 -9.88
C LYS A 39 -2.13 10.06 -10.00
N LYS A 40 -2.74 10.64 -11.03
CA LYS A 40 -4.13 10.30 -11.38
C LYS A 40 -4.14 8.92 -12.04
N ILE A 41 -4.88 7.97 -11.48
CA ILE A 41 -5.11 6.69 -12.12
C ILE A 41 -6.27 6.87 -13.11
N GLN A 42 -5.94 6.87 -14.40
CA GLN A 42 -6.96 6.84 -15.45
C GLN A 42 -7.26 5.39 -15.79
N ASP A 43 -8.40 4.91 -15.31
CA ASP A 43 -9.00 3.70 -15.85
C ASP A 43 -10.32 4.09 -16.51
N HIS A 44 -10.39 3.82 -17.82
CA HIS A 44 -11.52 4.12 -18.68
C HIS A 44 -12.76 3.27 -18.34
N LEU A 45 -12.61 2.28 -17.45
CA LEU A 45 -13.68 1.42 -16.94
C LEU A 45 -14.11 1.78 -15.51
N VAL A 46 -13.42 2.72 -14.83
CA VAL A 46 -13.58 2.97 -13.40
C VAL A 46 -14.44 4.21 -13.16
N ARG A 47 -15.61 4.01 -12.53
CA ARG A 47 -16.55 5.06 -12.07
C ARG A 47 -16.05 5.85 -10.85
N TYR A 48 -14.74 5.91 -10.64
CA TYR A 48 -14.14 6.47 -9.44
C TYR A 48 -13.02 7.44 -9.82
N CYS A 49 -13.03 8.64 -9.21
CA CYS A 49 -11.86 9.50 -9.23
C CYS A 49 -10.80 8.83 -8.34
N THR A 50 -9.70 8.41 -8.96
CA THR A 50 -8.66 7.65 -8.26
C THR A 50 -7.33 8.38 -8.35
N TYR A 51 -6.76 8.73 -7.19
CA TYR A 51 -5.41 9.28 -7.08
C TYR A 51 -4.53 8.34 -6.27
N GLU A 52 -3.32 8.13 -6.77
CA GLU A 52 -2.26 7.40 -6.11
C GLU A 52 -1.27 8.38 -5.48
N TYR A 53 -0.96 8.20 -4.21
CA TYR A 53 0.10 8.92 -3.51
C TYR A 53 1.19 7.93 -3.09
N PHE A 54 2.45 8.27 -3.32
CA PHE A 54 3.59 7.43 -2.97
C PHE A 54 4.86 8.26 -2.77
N ILE A 55 5.87 7.67 -2.14
CA ILE A 55 7.12 8.35 -1.81
C ILE A 55 8.23 7.96 -2.77
N ILE A 56 9.04 8.94 -3.18
CA ILE A 56 10.37 8.73 -3.74
C ILE A 56 11.37 9.26 -2.72
N ASN A 57 12.31 8.43 -2.30
CA ASN A 57 13.35 8.80 -1.34
C ASN A 57 14.72 8.49 -1.94
N LYS A 58 15.56 9.52 -2.09
CA LYS A 58 16.90 9.42 -2.72
C LYS A 58 16.88 8.76 -4.10
N GLY A 59 15.79 8.95 -4.85
CA GLY A 59 15.60 8.38 -6.18
C GLY A 59 15.00 6.97 -6.21
N ASP A 60 14.87 6.28 -5.08
CA ASP A 60 14.18 5.00 -5.00
C ASP A 60 12.69 5.21 -4.66
N THR A 61 11.82 4.42 -5.29
CA THR A 61 10.37 4.48 -5.03
C THR A 61 10.01 3.59 -3.85
N SER A 62 9.17 4.07 -2.93
CA SER A 62 8.64 3.26 -1.84
C SER A 62 7.81 2.10 -2.41
N SER A 63 7.89 0.95 -1.76
CA SER A 63 7.00 -0.17 -2.02
C SER A 63 5.55 0.14 -1.67
N TYR A 64 5.29 1.13 -0.81
CA TYR A 64 3.94 1.50 -0.38
C TYR A 64 3.32 2.55 -1.30
N SER A 65 2.02 2.37 -1.53
CA SER A 65 1.18 3.28 -2.27
C SER A 65 -0.15 3.48 -1.53
N PHE A 66 -0.63 4.72 -1.54
CA PHE A 66 -1.85 5.16 -0.87
C PHE A 66 -2.85 5.58 -1.95
N ILE A 67 -3.81 4.70 -2.24
CA ILE A 67 -4.76 4.89 -3.33
C ILE A 67 -6.06 5.45 -2.76
N CYS A 68 -6.31 6.73 -3.06
CA CYS A 68 -7.54 7.41 -2.70
C CYS A 68 -8.57 7.22 -3.81
N ARG A 69 -9.69 6.57 -3.48
CA ARG A 69 -10.81 6.32 -4.39
C ARG A 69 -12.05 7.08 -3.92
N SER A 70 -12.58 7.94 -4.77
CA SER A 70 -13.85 8.64 -4.55
C SER A 70 -14.88 8.26 -5.60
N GLN A 71 -16.14 8.14 -5.21
CA GLN A 71 -17.23 7.87 -6.16
C GLN A 71 -17.49 9.10 -7.04
N SER A 72 -17.84 8.92 -8.31
CA SER A 72 -18.20 10.06 -9.18
C SER A 72 -19.32 10.94 -8.58
N ALA A 73 -20.28 10.34 -7.88
CA ALA A 73 -21.38 11.05 -7.23
C ALA A 73 -20.97 11.77 -5.93
N TYR A 74 -19.89 11.33 -5.29
CA TYR A 74 -19.37 11.87 -4.02
C TYR A 74 -17.85 12.05 -4.14
N PRO A 75 -17.38 13.00 -4.97
CA PRO A 75 -15.96 13.12 -5.30
C PRO A 75 -15.09 13.48 -4.10
N HIS A 76 -15.69 14.03 -3.05
CA HIS A 76 -15.01 14.39 -1.81
C HIS A 76 -14.95 13.23 -0.81
N ASP A 77 -15.89 12.28 -0.82
CA ASP A 77 -15.86 11.13 0.08
C ASP A 77 -14.93 10.06 -0.48
N CYS A 78 -13.90 9.72 0.30
CA CYS A 78 -12.81 8.87 -0.17
C CYS A 78 -12.52 7.70 0.76
N ASN A 79 -12.26 6.57 0.12
CA ASN A 79 -11.66 5.40 0.75
C ASN A 79 -10.18 5.36 0.35
N MET A 80 -9.28 5.35 1.33
CA MET A 80 -7.86 5.15 1.09
C MET A 80 -7.50 3.68 1.21
N GLU A 81 -6.92 3.11 0.18
CA GLU A 81 -6.36 1.76 0.17
C GLU A 81 -4.84 1.83 0.30
N ILE A 82 -4.27 1.13 1.27
CA ILE A 82 -2.81 1.03 1.45
C ILE A 82 -2.34 -0.27 0.79
N VAL A 83 -1.57 -0.13 -0.28
CA VAL A 83 -1.06 -1.23 -1.10
C VAL A 83 0.45 -1.29 -0.97
N ASN A 84 0.99 -2.51 -0.86
CA ASN A 84 2.41 -2.78 -0.96
C ASN A 84 2.69 -3.44 -2.32
N TRP A 85 3.34 -2.72 -3.24
CA TRP A 85 3.57 -3.11 -4.63
C TRP A 85 4.31 -4.45 -4.80
N PRO A 86 5.48 -4.71 -4.16
CA PRO A 86 6.12 -6.02 -4.18
C PRO A 86 5.22 -7.17 -3.73
N ARG A 87 4.39 -6.96 -2.69
CA ARG A 87 3.45 -7.98 -2.19
C ARG A 87 2.22 -8.15 -3.07
N TYR A 88 1.78 -7.10 -3.77
CA TYR A 88 0.68 -7.17 -4.73
C TYR A 88 1.14 -7.83 -6.05
N LYS A 89 2.41 -7.61 -6.44
CA LYS A 89 3.04 -8.20 -7.63
C LYS A 89 3.13 -9.71 -7.58
N GLN A 90 3.33 -10.33 -6.41
CA GLN A 90 3.43 -11.79 -6.30
C GLN A 90 2.15 -12.50 -6.77
N TYR A 91 1.03 -11.79 -6.86
CA TYR A 91 -0.27 -12.32 -7.28
C TYR A 91 -0.70 -11.91 -8.70
N LEU A 92 -0.13 -10.85 -9.31
CA LEU A 92 -0.73 -10.22 -10.51
C LEU A 92 0.23 -9.85 -11.66
N ILE A 93 1.56 -9.89 -11.49
CA ILE A 93 2.51 -9.50 -12.56
C ILE A 93 3.52 -10.64 -12.81
N PRO A 94 3.91 -10.93 -14.08
CA PRO A 94 4.99 -11.87 -14.38
C PRO A 94 6.27 -11.54 -13.60
N LYS A 95 6.95 -12.58 -13.09
CA LYS A 95 8.15 -12.49 -12.23
C LYS A 95 9.25 -11.55 -12.74
N ASP A 96 9.26 -11.24 -14.03
CA ASP A 96 10.37 -10.56 -14.71
C ASP A 96 10.22 -9.03 -14.79
N THR A 97 9.10 -8.46 -14.31
CA THR A 97 8.91 -6.99 -14.30
C THR A 97 9.43 -6.39 -12.98
N ILE A 98 10.75 -6.20 -12.92
CA ILE A 98 11.42 -5.55 -11.78
C ILE A 98 11.14 -4.04 -11.86
N ILE A 99 10.28 -3.55 -10.95
CA ILE A 99 10.30 -2.13 -10.56
C ILE A 99 11.12 -2.14 -9.28
N SER A 100 12.28 -1.47 -9.29
CA SER A 100 13.10 -1.31 -8.09
C SER A 100 12.32 -0.46 -7.10
N CYS A 101 11.93 -1.05 -5.97
CA CYS A 101 11.30 -0.36 -4.86
C CYS A 101 12.07 -0.69 -3.59
N TYR A 102 12.15 0.26 -2.66
CA TYR A 102 12.60 -0.04 -1.30
C TYR A 102 11.40 -0.37 -0.42
N GLU A 103 11.57 -1.32 0.51
CA GLU A 103 10.57 -1.62 1.53
C GLU A 103 10.93 -0.83 2.80
N PRO A 104 10.16 0.20 3.21
CA PRO A 104 10.36 0.83 4.51
C PRO A 104 10.00 -0.12 5.64
N ASN A 105 10.64 0.05 6.80
CA ASN A 105 10.15 -0.56 8.05
C ASN A 105 8.86 0.14 8.51
N TYR A 106 8.15 -0.44 9.46
CA TYR A 106 6.86 0.10 9.94
C TYR A 106 6.95 1.56 10.42
N LYS A 107 8.03 1.96 11.10
CA LYS A 107 8.22 3.35 11.56
C LYS A 107 8.38 4.32 10.39
N ASP A 108 9.13 3.95 9.36
CA ASP A 108 9.32 4.78 8.18
C ASP A 108 8.06 4.78 7.30
N PHE A 109 7.37 3.64 7.18
CA PHE A 109 6.03 3.56 6.57
C PHE A 109 5.04 4.57 7.19
N LEU A 110 5.00 4.68 8.52
CA LEU A 110 4.13 5.65 9.20
C LEU A 110 4.47 7.10 8.82
N LYS A 111 5.76 7.43 8.65
CA LYS A 111 6.18 8.76 8.17
C LYS A 111 5.78 8.98 6.72
N GLU A 112 5.93 7.98 5.87
CA GLU A 112 5.51 8.05 4.47
C GLU A 112 4.00 8.25 4.35
N MET A 113 3.20 7.55 5.16
CA MET A 113 1.76 7.76 5.23
C MET A 113 1.41 9.19 5.65
N ASP A 114 2.08 9.73 6.68
CA ASP A 114 1.90 11.11 7.15
C ASP A 114 2.20 12.14 6.03
N LEU A 115 3.29 11.95 5.31
CA LEU A 115 3.66 12.81 4.17
C LEU A 115 2.63 12.74 3.04
N CYS A 116 2.18 11.54 2.66
CA CYS A 116 1.17 11.35 1.63
C CYS A 116 -0.19 11.94 2.03
N LEU A 117 -0.62 11.74 3.28
CA LEU A 117 -1.85 12.33 3.80
C LEU A 117 -1.78 13.85 3.86
N ASN A 118 -0.61 14.42 4.17
CA ASN A 118 -0.43 15.86 4.17
C ASN A 118 -0.71 16.48 2.80
N VAL A 119 -0.28 15.82 1.72
CA VAL A 119 -0.60 16.25 0.35
C VAL A 119 -2.07 15.98 0.04
N ALA A 120 -2.58 14.77 0.32
CA ALA A 120 -3.94 14.38 -0.06
C ALA A 120 -5.05 15.19 0.64
N LEU A 121 -4.87 15.55 1.92
CA LEU A 121 -5.90 16.18 2.74
C LEU A 121 -5.86 17.71 2.74
N ASN A 122 -4.71 18.34 2.46
CA ASN A 122 -4.58 19.81 2.44
C ASN A 122 -4.79 20.44 1.06
N GLU A 123 -5.14 19.66 0.04
CA GLU A 123 -5.47 20.19 -1.27
C GLU A 123 -6.78 20.99 -1.26
N LYS A 124 -6.90 21.92 -2.23
CA LYS A 124 -8.04 22.85 -2.39
C LYS A 124 -9.39 22.14 -2.54
N ASP A 125 -9.38 20.90 -3.04
CA ASP A 125 -10.55 20.01 -3.14
C ASP A 125 -10.47 18.93 -2.03
N SER A 126 -10.33 19.36 -0.77
CA SER A 126 -9.96 18.50 0.35
C SER A 126 -10.81 17.23 0.42
N ILE A 127 -10.12 16.11 0.60
CA ILE A 127 -10.73 14.80 0.68
C ILE A 127 -11.35 14.59 2.07
N ASN A 128 -12.59 14.13 2.09
CA ASN A 128 -13.27 13.60 3.25
C ASN A 128 -12.94 12.11 3.39
N LEU A 129 -11.87 11.81 4.13
CA LEU A 129 -11.42 10.44 4.34
C LEU A 129 -12.42 9.68 5.22
N LYS A 130 -13.06 8.65 4.65
CA LYS A 130 -14.09 7.84 5.32
C LYS A 130 -13.54 6.51 5.84
N TYR A 131 -12.70 5.87 5.04
CA TYR A 131 -12.17 4.55 5.33
C TYR A 131 -10.69 4.48 4.98
N ILE A 132 -9.93 3.74 5.78
CA ILE A 132 -8.60 3.26 5.43
C ILE A 132 -8.66 1.75 5.37
N VAL A 133 -8.29 1.15 4.25
CA VAL A 133 -8.31 -0.30 4.05
C VAL A 133 -6.94 -0.81 3.66
N PHE A 134 -6.54 -1.96 4.21
CA PHE A 134 -5.24 -2.56 3.93
C PHE A 134 -5.21 -4.04 4.31
N ARG A 135 -4.24 -4.77 3.76
CA ARG A 135 -3.90 -6.13 4.21
C ARG A 135 -3.04 -6.03 5.46
N LEU A 136 -3.37 -6.78 6.51
CA LEU A 136 -2.67 -6.71 7.80
C LEU A 136 -1.14 -6.83 7.64
N VAL A 137 -0.66 -7.69 6.74
CA VAL A 137 0.79 -7.85 6.49
C VAL A 137 1.50 -6.61 5.94
N ASN A 138 0.76 -5.63 5.39
CA ASN A 138 1.31 -4.34 4.99
C ASN A 138 1.75 -3.49 6.20
N CYS A 139 1.28 -3.81 7.41
CA CYS A 139 1.80 -3.24 8.64
C CYS A 139 2.64 -4.30 9.36
N THR A 140 3.88 -4.52 8.88
CA THR A 140 4.72 -5.69 9.22
C THR A 140 4.83 -5.98 10.71
N ASP A 141 5.15 -4.97 11.51
CA ASP A 141 5.37 -5.13 12.95
C ASP A 141 4.05 -5.42 13.67
N ILE A 142 2.97 -4.76 13.25
CA ILE A 142 1.60 -5.00 13.74
C ILE A 142 1.12 -6.41 13.38
N ALA A 143 1.43 -6.90 12.18
CA ALA A 143 1.07 -8.26 11.76
C ALA A 143 1.76 -9.32 12.63
N ILE A 144 3.05 -9.15 12.94
CA ILE A 144 3.79 -10.02 13.86
C ILE A 144 3.17 -9.96 15.26
N GLU A 145 2.95 -8.77 15.78
CA GLU A 145 2.40 -8.57 17.13
C GLU A 145 0.99 -9.17 17.26
N THR A 146 0.11 -8.88 16.29
CA THR A 146 -1.24 -9.44 16.21
C THR A 146 -1.20 -10.96 16.19
N SER A 147 -0.32 -11.55 15.37
CA SER A 147 -0.17 -13.01 15.27
C SER A 147 0.27 -13.62 16.59
N ASN A 148 1.28 -13.03 17.24
CA ASN A 148 1.77 -13.50 18.54
C ASN A 148 0.68 -13.42 19.63
N LEU A 149 -0.07 -12.31 19.68
CA LEU A 149 -1.18 -12.13 20.62
C LEU A 149 -2.29 -13.14 20.36
N PHE A 150 -2.67 -13.35 19.10
CA PHE A 150 -3.68 -14.31 18.70
C PHE A 150 -3.31 -15.74 19.16
N TYR A 151 -2.10 -16.21 18.87
CA TYR A 151 -1.68 -17.56 19.28
C TYR A 151 -1.57 -17.71 20.80
N LYS A 152 -1.24 -16.63 21.52
CA LYS A 152 -1.25 -16.61 23.01
C LYS A 152 -2.65 -16.67 23.60
N MET A 153 -3.68 -16.21 22.89
CA MET A 153 -5.07 -16.23 23.36
C MET A 153 -5.68 -17.64 23.46
N ARG A 154 -5.01 -18.69 22.92
CA ARG A 154 -5.46 -20.09 22.94
C ARG A 154 -6.89 -20.31 22.45
N ARG A 155 -7.39 -19.42 21.59
CA ARG A 155 -8.68 -19.59 20.93
C ARG A 155 -8.54 -20.67 19.84
N LYS A 156 -9.55 -21.53 19.72
CA LYS A 156 -9.50 -22.66 18.78
C LYS A 156 -9.83 -22.26 17.34
N ASP A 157 -10.64 -21.21 17.17
CA ASP A 157 -11.19 -20.86 15.86
C ASP A 157 -10.47 -19.65 15.25
N LEU A 158 -10.10 -19.78 13.98
CA LEU A 158 -9.56 -18.69 13.17
C LEU A 158 -10.73 -17.89 12.59
N THR A 159 -11.15 -16.85 13.31
CA THR A 159 -12.27 -15.97 12.92
C THR A 159 -11.82 -14.52 12.87
N HIS A 160 -12.51 -13.71 12.07
CA HIS A 160 -12.26 -12.26 11.99
C HIS A 160 -12.32 -11.58 13.34
N GLN A 161 -13.30 -11.93 14.18
CA GLN A 161 -13.44 -11.36 15.52
C GLN A 161 -12.25 -11.73 16.42
N ASN A 162 -11.76 -12.98 16.36
CA ASN A 162 -10.62 -13.39 17.17
C ASN A 162 -9.33 -12.67 16.74
N ILE A 163 -9.17 -12.42 15.44
CA ILE A 163 -8.04 -11.63 14.91
C ILE A 163 -8.19 -10.16 15.30
N LEU A 164 -9.39 -9.59 15.18
CA LEU A 164 -9.69 -8.21 15.57
C LEU A 164 -9.41 -7.97 17.06
N ASP A 165 -9.82 -8.89 17.94
CA ASP A 165 -9.55 -8.83 19.38
C ASP A 165 -8.05 -8.83 19.70
N ALA A 166 -7.22 -9.48 18.86
CA ALA A 166 -5.77 -9.44 18.99
C ALA A 166 -5.19 -8.13 18.42
N LEU A 167 -5.68 -7.68 17.26
CA LEU A 167 -5.27 -6.45 16.59
C LEU A 167 -5.52 -5.21 17.47
N GLN A 168 -6.67 -5.15 18.13
CA GLN A 168 -7.05 -4.06 19.04
C GLN A 168 -6.17 -3.95 20.29
N LYS A 169 -5.29 -4.93 20.54
CA LYS A 169 -4.30 -4.90 21.62
C LYS A 169 -2.90 -4.48 21.16
N THR A 170 -2.72 -4.22 19.86
CA THR A 170 -1.47 -3.68 19.28
C THR A 170 -1.46 -2.16 19.30
N SER A 171 -0.35 -1.54 18.90
CA SER A 171 -0.24 -0.08 18.79
C SER A 171 -0.88 0.54 17.53
N LEU A 172 -1.50 -0.27 16.66
CA LEU A 172 -1.99 0.20 15.35
C LEU A 172 -2.88 1.45 15.47
N LYS A 173 -3.86 1.41 16.37
CA LYS A 173 -4.84 2.49 16.53
C LYS A 173 -4.16 3.77 17.00
N GLU A 174 -3.30 3.68 18.01
CA GLU A 174 -2.56 4.81 18.55
C GLU A 174 -1.60 5.42 17.51
N ASP A 175 -0.93 4.58 16.73
CA ASP A 175 0.02 5.01 15.70
C ASP A 175 -0.69 5.78 14.58
N PHE A 176 -1.78 5.24 14.04
CA PHE A 176 -2.57 5.92 13.01
C PHE A 176 -3.24 7.19 13.55
N ASN A 177 -3.83 7.16 14.75
CA ASN A 177 -4.45 8.34 15.36
C ASN A 177 -3.45 9.48 15.61
N ARG A 178 -2.17 9.15 15.86
CA ARG A 178 -1.11 10.17 16.00
C ARG A 178 -0.91 10.99 14.73
N ILE A 179 -1.13 10.39 13.56
CA ILE A 179 -1.07 11.02 12.25
C ILE A 179 -2.39 11.73 11.97
N LEU A 180 -3.52 11.01 12.07
CA LEU A 180 -4.85 11.50 11.72
C LEU A 180 -5.30 12.73 12.52
N LYS A 181 -4.91 12.83 13.79
CA LYS A 181 -5.27 13.98 14.64
C LYS A 181 -4.81 15.33 14.06
N LYS A 182 -3.75 15.34 13.25
CA LYS A 182 -3.24 16.57 12.59
C LYS A 182 -4.29 17.15 11.63
N TYR A 183 -5.21 16.32 11.16
CA TYR A 183 -6.25 16.65 10.19
C TYR A 183 -7.65 16.68 10.84
N ASN A 184 -7.74 16.74 12.17
CA ASN A 184 -8.99 16.63 12.93
C ASN A 184 -9.77 15.33 12.65
N LEU A 185 -9.04 14.22 12.47
CA LEU A 185 -9.58 12.88 12.20
C LEU A 185 -9.11 11.88 13.26
N HIS A 186 -9.90 10.83 13.46
CA HIS A 186 -9.53 9.68 14.28
C HIS A 186 -10.20 8.38 13.77
N ILE A 187 -9.64 7.24 14.18
CA ILE A 187 -10.23 5.91 13.97
C ILE A 187 -11.37 5.72 14.97
N ALA A 188 -12.60 5.68 14.45
CA ALA A 188 -13.81 5.40 15.22
C ALA A 188 -13.90 3.92 15.58
N ASN A 189 -13.64 3.02 14.62
CA ASN A 189 -13.61 1.58 14.85
C ASN A 189 -12.77 0.85 13.79
N GLU A 190 -12.38 -0.37 14.14
CA GLU A 190 -11.62 -1.30 13.33
C GLU A 190 -12.47 -2.53 13.00
N ASN A 191 -12.30 -3.07 11.80
CA ASN A 191 -12.94 -4.31 11.38
C ASN A 191 -11.96 -5.20 10.60
N CYS A 192 -12.11 -6.51 10.77
CA CYS A 192 -11.43 -7.52 9.95
C CYS A 192 -12.48 -8.20 9.05
N TYR A 193 -12.19 -8.36 7.77
CA TYR A 193 -13.13 -8.95 6.81
C TYR A 193 -12.41 -9.72 5.71
N GLU A 194 -13.17 -10.33 4.79
CA GLU A 194 -12.67 -11.09 3.64
C GLU A 194 -11.84 -12.33 4.01
N GLU A 195 -11.08 -12.89 3.06
CA GLU A 195 -10.33 -14.11 3.28
C GLU A 195 -9.19 -13.91 4.29
N ILE A 196 -9.09 -14.87 5.22
CA ILE A 196 -7.99 -14.96 6.17
C ILE A 196 -6.93 -15.89 5.60
N TYR A 197 -5.70 -15.41 5.55
CA TYR A 197 -4.56 -16.16 5.07
C TYR A 197 -3.55 -16.37 6.19
N LEU A 198 -2.83 -17.48 6.08
CA LEU A 198 -1.74 -17.86 6.96
C LEU A 198 -0.44 -17.82 6.16
N VAL A 199 0.30 -16.73 6.30
CA VAL A 199 1.56 -16.51 5.58
C VAL A 199 2.69 -17.22 6.32
N LYS A 200 3.42 -18.09 5.63
CA LYS A 200 4.56 -18.78 6.23
C LYS A 200 5.62 -17.77 6.66
N LYS A 201 6.24 -18.01 7.82
CA LYS A 201 7.36 -17.22 8.31
C LYS A 201 8.46 -17.01 7.25
N SER A 202 8.85 -18.06 6.53
CA SER A 202 9.87 -17.95 5.47
C SER A 202 9.49 -16.91 4.41
N ASP A 203 8.24 -16.95 3.95
CA ASP A 203 7.75 -16.13 2.85
C ASP A 203 7.62 -14.67 3.32
N PHE A 204 7.11 -14.47 4.54
CA PHE A 204 7.04 -13.16 5.17
C PHE A 204 8.43 -12.54 5.37
N LEU A 205 9.41 -13.30 5.85
CA LEU A 205 10.78 -12.83 6.10
C LEU A 205 11.54 -12.49 4.82
N ASN A 206 11.22 -13.13 3.69
CA ASN A 206 11.89 -12.87 2.41
C ASN A 206 11.49 -11.51 1.80
N ILE A 207 10.34 -10.96 2.17
CA ILE A 207 9.74 -9.78 1.51
C ILE A 207 9.52 -8.59 2.45
N SER A 208 9.70 -8.76 3.76
CA SER A 208 9.39 -7.74 4.76
C SER A 208 10.65 -7.07 5.31
N ASN A 209 10.62 -5.74 5.40
CA ASN A 209 11.57 -4.98 6.22
C ASN A 209 10.91 -4.67 7.56
N TYR A 210 11.38 -5.27 8.65
CA TYR A 210 10.73 -5.20 9.95
C TYR A 210 11.74 -4.85 11.05
N SER A 211 11.27 -4.08 12.04
CA SER A 211 12.16 -3.34 12.96
C SER A 211 12.84 -4.22 13.99
N ASN A 212 12.18 -5.30 14.42
CA ASN A 212 12.62 -6.15 15.51
C ASN A 212 12.58 -7.63 15.10
N LYS A 213 13.75 -8.27 15.04
CA LYS A 213 13.89 -9.67 14.57
C LYS A 213 13.50 -10.74 15.59
N LYS A 214 13.02 -10.37 16.78
CA LYS A 214 12.75 -11.34 17.85
C LYS A 214 11.27 -11.73 17.91
N GLU A 215 11.05 -13.04 17.99
CA GLU A 215 9.75 -13.75 18.07
C GLU A 215 8.79 -13.54 16.90
N VAL A 216 9.25 -13.79 15.66
CA VAL A 216 8.34 -13.98 14.51
C VAL A 216 7.71 -15.38 14.61
N PRO A 217 6.37 -15.51 14.68
CA PRO A 217 5.70 -16.81 14.76
C PRO A 217 5.82 -17.57 13.43
N ASP A 218 5.63 -18.89 13.46
CA ASP A 218 5.80 -19.75 12.27
C ASP A 218 4.79 -19.46 11.15
N SER A 219 3.65 -18.89 11.51
CA SER A 219 2.59 -18.44 10.61
C SER A 219 2.13 -17.03 10.98
N ILE A 220 2.15 -16.11 10.03
CA ILE A 220 1.66 -14.74 10.19
C ILE A 220 0.20 -14.69 9.71
N LEU A 221 -0.67 -14.09 10.51
CA LEU A 221 -2.04 -13.78 10.13
C LEU A 221 -2.06 -12.67 9.10
N ASP A 222 -2.80 -12.88 8.02
CA ASP A 222 -3.11 -11.83 7.06
C ASP A 222 -4.62 -11.81 6.78
N VAL A 223 -5.20 -10.62 6.85
CA VAL A 223 -6.63 -10.38 6.67
C VAL A 223 -6.81 -8.94 6.19
N ASN A 224 -7.93 -8.64 5.54
CA ASN A 224 -8.26 -7.25 5.24
C ASN A 224 -8.69 -6.55 6.52
N VAL A 225 -8.07 -5.41 6.79
CA VAL A 225 -8.40 -4.50 7.87
C VAL A 225 -9.07 -3.28 7.27
N SER A 226 -10.19 -2.87 7.86
CA SER A 226 -10.88 -1.60 7.57
C SER A 226 -10.88 -0.75 8.83
N LEU A 227 -10.46 0.50 8.69
CA LEU A 227 -10.51 1.51 9.73
C LEU A 227 -11.56 2.55 9.33
N ASN A 228 -12.59 2.68 10.14
CA ASN A 228 -13.62 3.70 9.95
C ASN A 228 -13.13 5.02 10.55
N ILE A 229 -13.16 6.07 9.76
CA ILE A 229 -12.62 7.37 10.12
C ILE A 229 -13.75 8.33 10.45
N ALA A 230 -13.60 9.08 11.54
CA ALA A 230 -14.52 10.11 11.98
C ALA A 230 -13.79 11.41 12.30
N HIS A 231 -14.53 12.51 12.24
CA HIS A 231 -14.05 13.80 12.76
C HIS A 231 -14.01 13.77 14.29
N MET A 232 -12.97 14.38 14.87
CA MET A 232 -12.87 14.60 16.32
C MET A 232 -13.88 15.64 16.80
#